data_AF-A0A7R9R608-F1
#
_entry.id   AF-A0A7R9R608-F1
#
_cell.length_a   1.000
_cell.length_b   1.000
_cell.length_c   1.000
_cell.angle_alpha   90.00
_cell.angle_beta   90.00
_cell.angle_gamma   90.00
#
_symmetry.space_group_name_H-M   'P 1'
#
loop_
_entity.id
_entity.type
_entity.pdbx_description
1 polymer ?
#
loop_
_entity_poly.entity_id
_entity_poly.type
_entity_poly.pdbx_seq_one_letter_code
_entity_poly.pdbx_strand_id
1 'polypeptide(L)'
;MHERILNESSRTEIKPGITMRDDQLFDLSVGYASFKNPVALAPMAGITDAEFAKKTAQAAGLIVIGGYNLDYETNEAAKRMSERGRREFITEEPMELLESELEKLRDLESAVAVNVRAVSAEDYMQAALIVRKHNAILELDAHCRQPEITDLGAGEELVHDPDRLKNLIQRIKMTGVVLSVKVRANVVENTHLARMIEESGADILHFDAMGTHGADLRALRDVRDATNLFLIGNNSIRDFEAAKEMYGRGADMISVARGVLENPELVNELAIATTALQRQTGWYNAPKHLCGGGDLRALTFCCLPVKHCAVHDALKKMGMTPKEFVELKINFVNGTPLQYGDGTCFGSMAWCCKASKPCFLRDSVLDAIGLSHIEYTELKKRMAEYILAKRKSKPLR
;
A
#
# COMPACT_ATOMS: atom_id res chain seq x y z
N MET A 1 4.61 50.52 -8.12
CA MET A 1 5.72 49.55 -7.98
C MET A 1 5.14 48.14 -8.03
N HIS A 2 4.47 47.88 -9.14
CA HIS A 2 4.00 46.58 -9.60
C HIS A 2 5.03 46.09 -10.62
N GLU A 3 5.02 44.78 -10.88
CA GLU A 3 5.97 44.01 -11.72
C GLU A 3 7.29 43.63 -11.03
N ARG A 4 7.37 42.37 -10.57
CA ARG A 4 8.56 41.48 -10.60
C ARG A 4 8.44 40.27 -9.65
N ILE A 5 7.39 39.45 -9.70
CA ILE A 5 7.43 38.07 -9.13
C ILE A 5 6.61 37.07 -9.99
N LEU A 6 6.53 37.26 -11.31
CA LEU A 6 5.90 36.28 -12.21
C LEU A 6 6.74 36.16 -13.48
N ASN A 7 7.85 35.43 -13.42
CA ASN A 7 8.49 34.81 -14.58
C ASN A 7 9.67 33.94 -14.10
N GLU A 8 9.39 32.70 -13.69
CA GLU A 8 10.40 31.62 -13.69
C GLU A 8 9.79 30.21 -13.68
N SER A 9 8.53 30.07 -14.06
CA SER A 9 7.87 28.76 -14.21
C SER A 9 7.29 28.61 -15.61
N SER A 10 8.17 28.54 -16.61
CA SER A 10 7.76 28.14 -17.96
C SER A 10 8.88 27.38 -18.66
N ARG A 11 8.53 26.18 -19.14
CA ARG A 11 9.30 25.26 -20.00
C ARG A 11 10.14 24.20 -19.26
N THR A 12 9.45 23.24 -18.66
CA THR A 12 9.97 21.86 -18.63
C THR A 12 9.78 21.29 -20.04
N GLU A 13 10.86 21.29 -20.82
CA GLU A 13 10.95 20.52 -22.06
C GLU A 13 10.75 19.04 -21.72
N ILE A 14 9.73 18.43 -22.32
CA ILE A 14 9.53 16.98 -22.28
C ILE A 14 10.62 16.38 -23.17
N LYS A 15 11.68 15.83 -22.56
CA LYS A 15 12.66 15.02 -23.30
C LYS A 15 11.98 13.67 -23.66
N PRO A 16 11.93 13.28 -24.94
CA PRO A 16 11.44 11.96 -25.32
C PRO A 16 12.48 10.90 -24.92
N GLY A 17 12.03 9.82 -24.28
CA GLY A 17 12.82 8.61 -24.11
C GLY A 17 13.67 8.53 -22.83
N ILE A 18 13.09 8.75 -21.65
CA ILE A 18 13.68 8.22 -20.42
C ILE A 18 13.34 6.74 -20.35
N THR A 19 14.27 5.88 -20.77
CA THR A 19 14.31 4.50 -20.28
C THR A 19 14.53 4.58 -18.77
N MET A 20 13.45 4.42 -18.00
CA MET A 20 13.54 4.25 -16.55
C MET A 20 14.52 3.11 -16.29
N ARG A 21 15.55 3.36 -15.48
CA ARG A 21 16.41 2.28 -14.99
C ARG A 21 15.54 1.32 -14.17
N ASP A 22 15.86 0.02 -14.23
CA ASP A 22 15.06 -1.01 -13.55
C ASP A 22 14.94 -0.78 -12.03
N ASP A 23 15.91 -0.09 -11.42
CA ASP A 23 15.94 0.28 -10.00
C ASP A 23 14.93 1.37 -9.60
N GLN A 24 14.33 2.09 -10.57
CA GLN A 24 13.36 3.16 -10.33
C GLN A 24 11.99 2.90 -10.96
N LEU A 25 11.75 1.70 -11.49
CA LEU A 25 10.55 1.39 -12.26
C LEU A 25 9.23 1.64 -11.50
N PHE A 26 9.24 1.38 -10.19
CA PHE A 26 8.06 1.52 -9.33
C PHE A 26 8.08 2.79 -8.45
N ASP A 27 9.26 3.32 -8.13
CA ASP A 27 9.46 4.47 -7.23
C ASP A 27 8.70 4.33 -5.90
N LEU A 28 8.84 3.17 -5.22
CA LEU A 28 8.16 2.86 -3.96
C LEU A 28 9.14 2.99 -2.80
N SER A 29 8.89 3.94 -1.91
CA SER A 29 9.68 4.14 -0.69
C SER A 29 8.82 4.60 0.48
N VAL A 30 9.24 4.24 1.69
CA VAL A 30 8.63 4.67 2.95
C VAL A 30 9.75 4.91 3.97
N GLY A 31 9.90 6.15 4.42
CA GLY A 31 11.02 6.55 5.28
C GLY A 31 12.37 6.24 4.61
N TYR A 32 13.20 5.42 5.26
CA TYR A 32 14.47 4.97 4.69
C TYR A 32 14.36 3.66 3.87
N ALA A 33 13.20 3.01 3.85
CA ALA A 33 12.99 1.78 3.10
C ALA A 33 12.62 2.06 1.64
N SER A 34 13.21 1.29 0.72
CA SER A 34 12.91 1.33 -0.71
C SER A 34 12.56 -0.07 -1.20
N PHE A 35 11.59 -0.19 -2.11
CA PHE A 35 11.07 -1.47 -2.58
C PHE A 35 11.29 -1.62 -4.08
N LYS A 36 12.01 -2.69 -4.48
CA LYS A 36 12.26 -2.97 -5.90
C LYS A 36 11.02 -3.38 -6.70
N ASN A 37 9.95 -3.82 -6.03
CA ASN A 37 8.64 -4.11 -6.62
C ASN A 37 7.55 -4.14 -5.53
N PRO A 38 6.25 -4.11 -5.90
CA PRO A 38 5.13 -4.04 -4.96
C PRO A 38 4.65 -5.42 -4.47
N VAL A 39 5.51 -6.43 -4.41
CA VAL A 39 5.17 -7.78 -3.91
C VAL A 39 5.92 -8.05 -2.62
N ALA A 40 5.19 -8.49 -1.58
CA ALA A 40 5.74 -8.82 -0.28
C ALA A 40 5.51 -10.28 0.12
N LEU A 41 6.46 -10.84 0.88
CA LEU A 41 6.21 -12.01 1.71
C LEU A 41 5.61 -11.55 3.05
N ALA A 42 4.50 -12.17 3.47
CA ALA A 42 3.86 -11.89 4.75
C ALA A 42 4.37 -12.83 5.86
N PRO A 43 4.33 -12.38 7.13
CA PRO A 43 4.81 -13.17 8.25
C PRO A 43 3.83 -14.30 8.56
N MET A 44 4.37 -15.47 8.89
CA MET A 44 3.66 -16.61 9.43
C MET A 44 4.46 -17.13 10.63
N ALA A 45 3.90 -16.99 11.83
CA ALA A 45 4.56 -17.39 13.06
C ALA A 45 5.02 -18.85 13.02
N GLY A 46 6.27 -19.10 13.42
CA GLY A 46 6.92 -20.40 13.40
C GLY A 46 7.23 -20.97 12.01
N ILE A 47 7.13 -20.15 10.95
CA ILE A 47 7.33 -20.58 9.56
C ILE A 47 8.21 -19.60 8.79
N THR A 48 7.85 -18.32 8.76
CA THR A 48 8.53 -17.33 7.94
C THR A 48 9.75 -16.76 8.67
N ASP A 49 10.82 -17.54 8.70
CA ASP A 49 12.15 -17.13 9.15
C ASP A 49 13.04 -16.70 7.96
N ALA A 50 14.28 -16.32 8.23
CA ALA A 50 15.24 -15.89 7.23
C ALA A 50 15.53 -16.96 6.17
N GLU A 51 15.60 -18.24 6.55
CA GLU A 51 15.91 -19.33 5.64
C GLU A 51 14.70 -19.64 4.73
N PHE A 52 13.49 -19.62 5.27
CA PHE A 52 12.26 -19.71 4.49
C PHE A 52 12.18 -18.56 3.47
N ALA A 53 12.48 -17.33 3.90
CA ALA A 53 12.46 -16.15 3.04
C ALA A 53 13.50 -16.25 1.90
N LYS A 54 14.74 -16.66 2.19
CA LYS A 54 15.77 -16.89 1.17
C LYS A 54 15.35 -17.96 0.16
N LYS A 55 14.62 -18.98 0.59
CA LYS A 55 14.18 -20.04 -0.32
C LYS A 55 13.03 -19.61 -1.23
N THR A 56 12.14 -18.73 -0.76
CA THR A 56 10.83 -18.53 -1.39
C THR A 56 10.54 -17.11 -1.87
N ALA A 57 11.33 -16.11 -1.46
CA ALA A 57 10.95 -14.71 -1.61
C ALA A 57 12.09 -13.75 -1.97
N GLN A 58 13.21 -14.23 -2.53
CA GLN A 58 14.31 -13.35 -2.97
C GLN A 58 13.87 -12.29 -4.01
N ALA A 59 12.82 -12.61 -4.77
CA ALA A 59 12.23 -11.69 -5.75
C ALA A 59 11.30 -10.62 -5.12
N ALA A 60 10.90 -10.76 -3.85
CA ALA A 60 10.00 -9.80 -3.21
C ALA A 60 10.63 -8.41 -3.10
N GLY A 61 9.82 -7.36 -3.21
CA GLY A 61 10.22 -6.01 -2.82
C GLY A 61 10.35 -5.84 -1.30
N LEU A 62 9.51 -6.54 -0.54
CA LEU A 62 9.51 -6.55 0.92
C LEU A 62 9.39 -7.98 1.46
N ILE A 63 10.23 -8.35 2.41
CA ILE A 63 10.14 -9.62 3.13
C ILE A 63 9.78 -9.30 4.58
N VAL A 64 8.59 -9.71 5.01
CA VAL A 64 8.17 -9.61 6.41
C VAL A 64 8.31 -10.98 7.08
N ILE A 65 9.33 -11.14 7.91
CA ILE A 65 9.57 -12.35 8.70
C ILE A 65 8.88 -12.26 10.07
N GLY A 66 8.68 -13.40 10.72
CA GLY A 66 8.29 -13.43 12.13
C GLY A 66 6.82 -13.67 12.41
N GLY A 67 6.29 -12.90 13.36
CA GLY A 67 5.41 -13.37 14.42
C GLY A 67 6.21 -13.71 15.68
N TYR A 68 7.29 -12.96 15.95
CA TYR A 68 8.20 -13.20 17.08
C TYR A 68 7.60 -12.67 18.39
N ASN A 69 7.78 -13.45 19.45
CA ASN A 69 7.41 -13.07 20.83
C ASN A 69 8.57 -12.30 21.44
N LEU A 70 8.34 -11.07 21.90
CA LEU A 70 9.42 -10.24 22.45
C LEU A 70 9.60 -10.36 23.96
N ASP A 71 8.57 -10.84 24.66
CA ASP A 71 8.56 -10.90 26.13
C ASP A 71 8.16 -12.28 26.65
N TYR A 72 8.31 -12.46 27.96
CA TYR A 72 8.02 -13.71 28.64
C TYR A 72 6.57 -14.15 28.44
N GLU A 73 5.62 -13.22 28.57
CA GLU A 73 4.19 -13.47 28.48
C GLU A 73 3.80 -14.01 27.11
N THR A 74 4.25 -13.35 26.04
CA THR A 74 3.97 -13.81 24.67
C THR A 74 4.72 -15.10 24.33
N ASN A 75 5.90 -15.33 24.89
CA ASN A 75 6.65 -16.58 24.71
C ASN A 75 5.97 -17.77 25.42
N GLU A 76 5.44 -17.58 26.63
CA GLU A 76 4.64 -18.60 27.33
C GLU A 76 3.33 -18.89 26.60
N ALA A 77 2.67 -17.85 26.06
CA ALA A 77 1.53 -18.04 25.17
C ALA A 77 1.89 -18.88 23.93
N ALA A 78 3.05 -18.63 23.34
CA ALA A 78 3.56 -19.41 22.21
C ALA A 78 3.85 -20.88 22.55
N LYS A 79 4.38 -21.17 23.74
CA LYS A 79 4.54 -22.54 24.23
C LYS A 79 3.19 -23.26 24.29
N ARG A 80 2.16 -22.63 24.87
CA ARG A 80 0.78 -23.19 24.91
C ARG A 80 0.17 -23.40 23.51
N MET A 81 0.38 -22.45 22.59
CA MET A 81 -0.04 -22.62 21.19
C MET A 81 0.67 -23.79 20.51
N SER A 82 1.96 -24.00 20.80
CA SER A 82 2.75 -25.11 20.28
C SER A 82 2.30 -26.46 20.83
N GLU A 83 1.90 -26.55 22.09
CA GLU A 83 1.28 -27.76 22.66
C GLU A 83 -0.01 -28.16 21.92
N ARG A 84 -0.73 -27.17 21.37
CA ARG A 84 -1.91 -27.36 20.51
C ARG A 84 -1.57 -27.67 19.04
N GLY A 85 -0.30 -27.86 18.72
CA GLY A 85 0.19 -28.24 17.39
C GLY A 85 0.36 -27.08 16.41
N ARG A 86 0.32 -25.83 16.89
CA ARG A 86 0.60 -24.65 16.07
C ARG A 86 2.09 -24.34 16.09
N ARG A 87 2.73 -24.17 14.93
CA ARG A 87 4.12 -23.71 14.87
C ARG A 87 4.25 -22.29 15.39
N GLU A 88 5.26 -22.03 16.21
CA GLU A 88 5.56 -20.73 16.80
C GLU A 88 7.09 -20.54 16.95
N PHE A 89 7.54 -19.28 16.99
CA PHE A 89 8.93 -18.96 17.32
C PHE A 89 9.07 -18.81 18.83
N ILE A 90 9.70 -19.78 19.49
CA ILE A 90 9.89 -19.80 20.95
C ILE A 90 11.39 -19.69 21.24
N THR A 91 11.76 -18.68 22.02
CA THR A 91 13.14 -18.42 22.42
C THR A 91 13.16 -17.71 23.77
N GLU A 92 14.19 -17.95 24.56
CA GLU A 92 14.43 -17.19 25.81
C GLU A 92 15.19 -15.87 25.53
N GLU A 93 15.80 -15.74 24.34
CA GLU A 93 16.59 -14.58 23.91
C GLU A 93 15.98 -13.96 22.62
N PRO A 94 14.84 -13.26 22.71
CA PRO A 94 14.11 -12.77 21.53
C PRO A 94 14.87 -11.69 20.77
N MET A 95 15.59 -10.82 21.48
CA MET A 95 16.37 -9.73 20.86
C MET A 95 17.56 -10.28 20.05
N GLU A 96 18.26 -11.29 20.58
CA GLU A 96 19.35 -11.97 19.87
C GLU A 96 18.82 -12.72 18.64
N LEU A 97 17.66 -13.37 18.75
CA LEU A 97 17.01 -14.02 17.62
C LEU A 97 16.69 -13.01 16.52
N LEU A 98 16.08 -11.86 16.85
CA LEU A 98 15.78 -10.81 15.88
C LEU A 98 17.04 -10.31 15.16
N GLU A 99 18.10 -9.99 15.91
CA GLU A 99 19.35 -9.50 15.33
C GLU A 99 19.99 -10.56 14.40
N SER A 100 20.02 -11.83 14.83
CA SER A 100 20.49 -12.95 14.01
C SER A 100 19.68 -13.13 12.72
N GLU A 101 18.36 -13.06 12.79
CA GLU A 101 17.48 -13.22 11.61
C GLU A 101 17.65 -12.07 10.61
N LEU A 102 17.77 -10.83 11.10
CA LEU A 102 18.08 -9.66 10.27
C LEU A 102 19.46 -9.78 9.61
N GLU A 103 20.47 -10.21 10.35
CA GLU A 103 21.84 -10.38 9.84
C GLU A 103 21.89 -11.42 8.71
N LYS A 104 21.14 -12.52 8.84
CA LYS A 104 21.04 -13.54 7.78
C LYS A 104 20.46 -12.99 6.49
N LEU A 105 19.64 -11.93 6.54
CA LEU A 105 18.96 -11.35 5.38
C LEU A 105 19.66 -10.11 4.80
N ARG A 106 20.77 -9.65 5.40
CA ARG A 106 21.47 -8.42 5.02
C ARG A 106 21.92 -8.37 3.55
N ASP A 107 22.20 -9.53 2.96
CA ASP A 107 22.72 -9.65 1.60
C ASP A 107 21.60 -9.70 0.54
N LEU A 108 20.32 -9.67 0.96
CA LEU A 108 19.20 -9.58 0.04
C LEU A 108 18.98 -8.14 -0.42
N GLU A 109 18.66 -7.97 -1.70
CA GLU A 109 18.25 -6.66 -2.25
C GLU A 109 16.85 -6.22 -1.81
N SER A 110 16.08 -7.12 -1.19
CA SER A 110 14.72 -6.85 -0.70
C SER A 110 14.76 -6.02 0.57
N ALA A 111 13.80 -5.10 0.74
CA ALA A 111 13.57 -4.53 2.06
C ALA A 111 13.13 -5.64 3.03
N VAL A 112 13.53 -5.53 4.30
CA VAL A 112 13.21 -6.50 5.34
C VAL A 112 12.37 -5.83 6.42
N ALA A 113 11.35 -6.54 6.90
CA ALA A 113 10.60 -6.20 8.08
C ALA A 113 10.54 -7.40 9.04
N VAL A 114 10.44 -7.12 10.34
CA VAL A 114 10.15 -8.13 11.36
C VAL A 114 8.80 -7.85 11.98
N ASN A 115 7.93 -8.84 11.96
CA ASN A 115 6.63 -8.81 12.63
C ASN A 115 6.80 -9.33 14.06
N VAL A 116 6.36 -8.54 15.02
CA VAL A 116 6.62 -8.75 16.44
C VAL A 116 5.37 -8.53 17.29
N ARG A 117 5.28 -9.27 18.40
CA ARG A 117 4.24 -9.13 19.41
C ARG A 117 4.83 -9.15 20.82
N ALA A 118 4.27 -8.32 21.68
CA ALA A 118 4.61 -8.21 23.10
C ALA A 118 3.41 -7.64 23.87
N VAL A 119 3.40 -7.86 25.18
CA VAL A 119 2.59 -7.09 26.14
C VAL A 119 3.34 -5.81 26.53
N SER A 120 4.66 -5.90 26.72
CA SER A 120 5.55 -4.84 27.17
C SER A 120 5.91 -3.83 26.08
N ALA A 121 5.75 -2.54 26.39
CA ALA A 121 6.11 -1.46 25.48
C ALA A 121 7.62 -1.25 25.38
N GLU A 122 8.36 -1.53 26.45
CA GLU A 122 9.81 -1.46 26.53
C GLU A 122 10.47 -2.45 25.55
N ASP A 123 9.93 -3.67 25.46
CA ASP A 123 10.43 -4.70 24.54
C ASP A 123 10.20 -4.30 23.07
N TYR A 124 9.05 -3.70 22.75
CA TYR A 124 8.84 -3.10 21.43
C TYR A 124 9.87 -2.00 21.11
N MET A 125 10.20 -1.14 22.08
CA MET A 125 11.20 -0.09 21.88
C MET A 125 12.60 -0.65 21.66
N GLN A 126 12.99 -1.69 22.41
CA GLN A 126 14.28 -2.36 22.22
C GLN A 126 14.36 -3.03 20.84
N ALA A 127 13.33 -3.77 20.44
CA ALA A 127 13.25 -4.36 19.11
C ALA A 127 13.31 -3.30 18.01
N ALA A 128 12.61 -2.17 18.18
CA ALA A 128 12.63 -1.07 17.22
C ALA A 128 14.03 -0.48 16.99
N LEU A 129 14.84 -0.35 18.06
CA LEU A 129 16.23 0.12 17.97
C LEU A 129 17.13 -0.86 17.21
N ILE A 130 16.99 -2.17 17.47
CA ILE A 130 17.71 -3.23 16.74
C ILE A 130 17.31 -3.19 15.27
N VAL A 131 16.01 -3.21 14.98
CA VAL A 131 15.49 -3.20 13.61
C VAL A 131 15.95 -1.97 12.82
N ARG A 132 15.94 -0.78 13.45
CA ARG A 132 16.44 0.45 12.85
C ARG A 132 17.93 0.38 12.53
N LYS A 133 18.76 -0.20 13.42
CA LYS A 133 20.21 -0.38 13.18
C LYS A 133 20.50 -1.15 11.90
N HIS A 134 19.61 -2.07 11.52
CA HIS A 134 19.70 -2.85 10.27
C HIS A 134 18.99 -2.22 9.07
N ASN A 135 18.51 -0.97 9.17
CA ASN A 135 17.66 -0.31 8.15
C ASN A 135 16.41 -1.14 7.77
N ALA A 136 15.91 -1.96 8.70
CA ALA A 136 14.72 -2.76 8.52
C ALA A 136 13.47 -2.03 9.04
N ILE A 137 12.30 -2.59 8.77
CA ILE A 137 10.99 -2.09 9.22
C ILE A 137 10.53 -2.91 10.43
N LEU A 138 9.97 -2.24 11.44
CA LEU A 138 9.29 -2.94 12.53
C LEU A 138 7.81 -3.06 12.17
N GLU A 139 7.26 -4.25 12.22
CA GLU A 139 5.82 -4.46 12.08
C GLU A 139 5.19 -4.85 13.42
N LEU A 140 4.36 -3.96 13.95
CA LEU A 140 3.53 -4.20 15.12
C LEU A 140 2.37 -5.13 14.73
N ASP A 141 2.34 -6.33 15.34
CA ASP A 141 1.24 -7.28 15.14
C ASP A 141 0.03 -6.88 16.00
N ALA A 142 -0.96 -6.26 15.34
CA ALA A 142 -2.31 -6.03 15.85
C ALA A 142 -3.34 -6.93 15.10
N HIS A 143 -2.94 -8.16 14.77
CA HIS A 143 -3.62 -9.07 13.84
C HIS A 143 -3.81 -10.49 14.37
N CYS A 144 -2.90 -10.95 15.24
CA CYS A 144 -2.92 -12.31 15.76
C CYS A 144 -4.13 -12.53 16.67
N ARG A 145 -5.03 -13.43 16.24
CA ARG A 145 -6.29 -13.76 16.93
C ARG A 145 -6.22 -15.04 17.79
N GLN A 146 -5.01 -15.51 18.12
CA GLN A 146 -4.90 -16.71 18.94
C GLN A 146 -5.31 -16.37 20.38
N PRO A 147 -6.24 -17.14 21.00
CA PRO A 147 -6.73 -16.85 22.35
C PRO A 147 -5.61 -16.60 23.35
N GLU A 148 -4.54 -17.41 23.27
CA GLU A 148 -3.39 -17.32 24.17
C GLU A 148 -2.67 -15.97 24.11
N ILE A 149 -2.79 -15.24 22.99
CA ILE A 149 -2.23 -13.89 22.77
C ILE A 149 -3.27 -12.80 23.06
N THR A 150 -4.51 -12.98 22.60
CA THR A 150 -5.57 -11.98 22.81
C THR A 150 -5.94 -11.86 24.29
N ASP A 151 -5.89 -12.95 25.06
CA ASP A 151 -6.13 -12.95 26.50
C ASP A 151 -5.09 -12.11 27.29
N LEU A 152 -3.91 -11.85 26.69
CA LEU A 152 -2.88 -10.96 27.23
C LEU A 152 -3.09 -9.48 26.83
N GLY A 153 -4.14 -9.18 26.05
CA GLY A 153 -4.35 -7.86 25.45
C GLY A 153 -3.35 -7.53 24.33
N ALA A 154 -2.74 -8.53 23.70
CA ALA A 154 -1.82 -8.36 22.58
C ALA A 154 -2.45 -8.90 21.27
N GLY A 155 -1.77 -8.69 20.14
CA GLY A 155 -2.30 -9.13 18.83
C GLY A 155 -3.57 -8.38 18.45
N GLU A 156 -4.58 -9.09 17.94
CA GLU A 156 -5.84 -8.49 17.49
C GLU A 156 -6.55 -7.70 18.59
N GLU A 157 -6.36 -8.04 19.88
CA GLU A 157 -6.99 -7.32 21.00
C GLU A 157 -6.56 -5.84 21.08
N LEU A 158 -5.38 -5.48 20.54
CA LEU A 158 -4.90 -4.10 20.52
C LEU A 158 -5.87 -3.15 19.79
N VAL A 159 -6.63 -3.62 18.78
CA VAL A 159 -7.56 -2.74 18.05
C VAL A 159 -8.82 -2.42 18.84
N HIS A 160 -9.11 -3.16 19.92
CA HIS A 160 -10.21 -2.91 20.84
C HIS A 160 -9.85 -1.88 21.93
N ASP A 161 -8.56 -1.57 22.11
CA ASP A 161 -8.05 -0.51 22.98
C ASP A 161 -7.27 0.55 22.16
N PRO A 162 -7.98 1.50 21.52
CA PRO A 162 -7.36 2.51 20.66
C PRO A 162 -6.33 3.38 21.37
N ASP A 163 -6.51 3.65 22.67
CA ASP A 163 -5.60 4.48 23.46
C ASP A 163 -4.28 3.75 23.68
N ARG A 164 -4.33 2.45 24.03
CA ARG A 164 -3.13 1.61 24.15
C ARG A 164 -2.41 1.46 22.80
N LEU A 165 -3.13 1.17 21.72
CA LEU A 165 -2.54 1.01 20.39
C LEU A 165 -1.88 2.31 19.92
N LYS A 166 -2.55 3.46 20.09
CA LYS A 166 -1.99 4.78 19.81
C LYS A 166 -0.72 5.03 20.61
N ASN A 167 -0.73 4.76 21.91
CA ASN A 167 0.45 4.96 22.77
C ASN A 167 1.63 4.10 22.31
N LEU A 168 1.40 2.82 21.98
CA LEU A 168 2.43 1.92 21.46
C LEU A 168 3.02 2.45 20.15
N ILE A 169 2.19 2.82 19.18
CA ILE A 169 2.64 3.36 17.89
C ILE A 169 3.52 4.60 18.12
N GLN A 170 3.07 5.54 18.95
CA GLN A 170 3.81 6.76 19.25
C GLN A 170 5.16 6.47 19.92
N ARG A 171 5.19 5.58 20.92
CA ARG A 171 6.42 5.19 21.63
C ARG A 171 7.42 4.50 20.71
N ILE A 172 6.96 3.56 19.90
CA ILE A 172 7.81 2.87 18.90
C ILE A 172 8.35 3.91 17.92
N LYS A 173 7.50 4.83 17.44
CA LYS A 173 7.89 5.82 16.44
C LYS A 173 8.95 6.80 16.95
N MET A 174 9.00 7.09 18.26
CA MET A 174 10.07 7.89 18.86
C MET A 174 11.47 7.30 18.65
N THR A 175 11.59 6.00 18.40
CA THR A 175 12.88 5.37 18.08
C THR A 175 13.38 5.69 16.67
N GLY A 176 12.55 6.31 15.83
CA GLY A 176 12.85 6.67 14.44
C GLY A 176 12.81 5.50 13.45
N VAL A 177 12.34 4.33 13.86
CA VAL A 177 12.12 3.19 12.97
C VAL A 177 11.00 3.50 11.96
N VAL A 178 11.05 2.88 10.78
CA VAL A 178 9.87 2.78 9.91
C VAL A 178 8.93 1.74 10.52
N LEU A 179 7.68 2.14 10.77
CA LEU A 179 6.70 1.35 11.50
C LEU A 179 5.55 0.94 10.58
N SER A 180 5.38 -0.38 10.44
CA SER A 180 4.19 -1.02 9.91
C SER A 180 3.27 -1.44 11.04
N VAL A 181 1.96 -1.29 10.86
CA VAL A 181 0.96 -1.88 11.75
C VAL A 181 0.15 -2.87 10.94
N LYS A 182 0.15 -4.13 11.36
CA LYS A 182 -0.63 -5.18 10.70
C LYS A 182 -1.95 -5.39 11.42
N VAL A 183 -3.05 -5.30 10.69
CA VAL A 183 -4.41 -5.44 11.26
C VAL A 183 -5.27 -6.36 10.40
N ARG A 184 -6.31 -6.92 11.02
CA ARG A 184 -7.37 -7.65 10.30
C ARG A 184 -8.54 -6.72 10.01
N ALA A 185 -9.05 -6.80 8.79
CA ALA A 185 -10.29 -6.13 8.40
C ALA A 185 -11.49 -6.65 9.19
N ASN A 186 -12.48 -5.78 9.38
CA ASN A 186 -13.81 -6.12 9.89
C ASN A 186 -13.83 -6.61 11.35
N VAL A 187 -12.78 -6.32 12.13
CA VAL A 187 -12.75 -6.50 13.59
C VAL A 187 -13.36 -5.29 14.30
N VAL A 188 -12.97 -4.09 13.86
CA VAL A 188 -13.55 -2.79 14.24
C VAL A 188 -13.85 -1.98 12.97
N GLU A 189 -14.33 -0.75 13.12
CA GLU A 189 -14.57 0.11 11.96
C GLU A 189 -13.24 0.47 11.27
N ASN A 190 -13.04 -0.08 10.07
CA ASN A 190 -11.76 -0.08 9.37
C ASN A 190 -11.22 1.34 9.07
N THR A 191 -12.10 2.28 8.70
CA THR A 191 -11.66 3.62 8.26
C THR A 191 -11.23 4.50 9.42
N HIS A 192 -11.90 4.39 10.57
CA HIS A 192 -11.50 5.04 11.81
C HIS A 192 -10.20 4.45 12.34
N LEU A 193 -10.06 3.12 12.35
CA LEU A 193 -8.80 2.48 12.74
C LEU A 193 -7.62 2.94 11.87
N ALA A 194 -7.79 2.97 10.55
CA ALA A 194 -6.74 3.40 9.63
C ALA A 194 -6.31 4.87 9.87
N ARG A 195 -7.28 5.77 10.11
CA ARG A 195 -6.97 7.18 10.45
C ARG A 195 -6.27 7.30 11.78
N MET A 196 -6.71 6.59 12.80
CA MET A 196 -6.07 6.61 14.11
C MET A 196 -4.62 6.11 14.02
N ILE A 197 -4.36 5.05 13.26
CA ILE A 197 -3.01 4.53 13.03
C ILE A 197 -2.13 5.58 12.33
N GLU A 198 -2.66 6.26 11.31
CA GLU A 198 -1.98 7.36 10.61
C GLU A 198 -1.66 8.52 11.55
N GLU A 199 -2.66 9.00 12.30
CA GLU A 199 -2.53 10.10 13.26
C GLU A 199 -1.59 9.76 14.42
N SER A 200 -1.38 8.47 14.71
CA SER A 200 -0.44 7.99 15.72
C SER A 200 1.01 7.98 15.22
N GLY A 201 1.23 8.14 13.90
CA GLY A 201 2.55 8.27 13.30
C GLY A 201 3.13 6.99 12.68
N ALA A 202 2.31 5.97 12.44
CA ALA A 202 2.74 4.82 11.64
C ALA A 202 3.04 5.26 10.19
N ASP A 203 3.82 4.45 9.46
CA ASP A 203 4.17 4.74 8.06
C ASP A 203 3.47 3.80 7.07
N ILE A 204 3.23 2.56 7.50
CA ILE A 204 2.66 1.48 6.70
C ILE A 204 1.45 0.89 7.41
N LEU A 205 0.37 0.67 6.68
CA LEU A 205 -0.76 -0.16 7.12
C LEU A 205 -0.74 -1.48 6.34
N HIS A 206 -0.45 -2.58 7.04
CA HIS A 206 -0.55 -3.92 6.47
C HIS A 206 -1.94 -4.50 6.77
N PHE A 207 -2.83 -4.38 5.80
CA PHE A 207 -4.25 -4.67 5.95
C PHE A 207 -4.58 -6.08 5.43
N ASP A 208 -4.78 -7.04 6.35
CA ASP A 208 -5.41 -8.33 6.03
C ASP A 208 -6.88 -8.09 5.75
N ALA A 209 -7.22 -7.97 4.45
CA ALA A 209 -8.57 -7.70 3.96
C ALA A 209 -9.49 -8.91 4.14
N MET A 210 -9.51 -9.55 5.31
CA MET A 210 -10.34 -10.72 5.59
C MET A 210 -11.83 -10.37 5.50
N GLY A 211 -12.53 -11.07 4.63
CA GLY A 211 -13.98 -11.08 4.51
C GLY A 211 -14.58 -12.45 4.82
N THR A 212 -15.90 -12.55 4.69
CA THR A 212 -16.64 -13.81 4.94
C THR A 212 -16.29 -14.90 3.95
N HIS A 213 -16.02 -14.56 2.69
CA HIS A 213 -15.75 -15.48 1.60
C HIS A 213 -14.48 -15.06 0.81
N GLY A 214 -13.35 -14.95 1.51
CA GLY A 214 -12.08 -14.48 0.93
C GLY A 214 -11.83 -13.01 1.21
N ALA A 215 -11.13 -12.31 0.30
CA ALA A 215 -10.75 -10.92 0.52
C ALA A 215 -11.93 -9.94 0.38
N ASP A 216 -12.19 -9.13 1.41
CA ASP A 216 -13.08 -7.97 1.38
C ASP A 216 -12.39 -6.77 0.73
N LEU A 217 -12.41 -6.78 -0.60
CA LEU A 217 -11.85 -5.71 -1.41
C LEU A 217 -12.57 -4.35 -1.24
N ARG A 218 -13.81 -4.34 -0.72
CA ARG A 218 -14.51 -3.08 -0.43
C ARG A 218 -13.93 -2.42 0.81
N ALA A 219 -13.64 -3.21 1.85
CA ALA A 219 -12.96 -2.72 3.05
C ALA A 219 -11.59 -2.10 2.69
N LEU A 220 -10.79 -2.77 1.85
CA LEU A 220 -9.50 -2.23 1.39
C LEU A 220 -9.66 -0.89 0.66
N ARG A 221 -10.64 -0.78 -0.24
CA ARG A 221 -10.96 0.48 -0.93
C ARG A 221 -11.33 1.58 0.04
N ASP A 222 -12.21 1.29 1.00
CA ASP A 222 -12.65 2.30 1.96
C ASP A 222 -11.51 2.77 2.87
N VAL A 223 -10.58 1.86 3.23
CA VAL A 223 -9.34 2.21 3.92
C VAL A 223 -8.44 3.10 3.06
N ARG A 224 -8.19 2.76 1.78
CA ARG A 224 -7.42 3.63 0.86
C ARG A 224 -8.03 5.03 0.73
N ASP A 225 -9.36 5.12 0.73
CA ASP A 225 -10.09 6.39 0.73
C ASP A 225 -10.00 7.13 2.07
N ALA A 226 -9.55 6.50 3.15
CA ALA A 226 -9.53 7.07 4.50
C ALA A 226 -8.14 7.49 4.98
N THR A 227 -7.06 6.95 4.42
CA THR A 227 -5.68 7.19 4.88
C THR A 227 -4.70 7.48 3.73
N ASN A 228 -3.57 8.12 4.04
CA ASN A 228 -2.43 8.26 3.13
C ASN A 228 -1.26 7.32 3.47
N LEU A 229 -1.38 6.45 4.47
CA LEU A 229 -0.39 5.43 4.78
C LEU A 229 -0.07 4.58 3.54
N PHE A 230 1.17 4.10 3.47
CA PHE A 230 1.52 3.10 2.48
C PHE A 230 0.74 1.82 2.76
N LEU A 231 -0.10 1.41 1.82
CA LEU A 231 -1.10 0.38 2.05
C LEU A 231 -0.64 -0.96 1.47
N ILE A 232 -0.34 -1.92 2.34
CA ILE A 232 -0.08 -3.31 1.94
C ILE A 232 -1.39 -4.09 2.07
N GLY A 233 -1.91 -4.60 0.96
CA GLY A 233 -3.06 -5.49 0.96
C GLY A 233 -2.67 -6.96 1.14
N ASN A 234 -3.36 -7.67 2.03
CA ASN A 234 -3.21 -9.11 2.22
C ASN A 234 -4.58 -9.84 2.09
N ASN A 235 -4.53 -11.18 2.10
CA ASN A 235 -5.64 -12.16 2.01
C ASN A 235 -5.89 -12.70 0.60
N SER A 236 -6.03 -14.02 0.48
CA SER A 236 -6.44 -14.75 -0.74
C SER A 236 -5.62 -14.51 -2.02
N ILE A 237 -4.38 -14.00 -1.93
CA ILE A 237 -3.53 -13.82 -3.11
C ILE A 237 -2.86 -15.16 -3.46
N ARG A 238 -3.26 -15.72 -4.60
CA ARG A 238 -2.79 -17.01 -5.11
C ARG A 238 -2.33 -16.98 -6.54
N ASP A 239 -2.64 -15.90 -7.25
CA ASP A 239 -2.32 -15.69 -8.65
C ASP A 239 -2.28 -14.18 -8.94
N PHE A 240 -1.90 -13.84 -10.16
CA PHE A 240 -1.75 -12.46 -10.60
C PHE A 240 -3.09 -11.71 -10.72
N GLU A 241 -4.20 -12.40 -11.03
CA GLU A 241 -5.50 -11.75 -11.12
C GLU A 241 -5.99 -11.31 -9.74
N ALA A 242 -5.81 -12.12 -8.70
CA ALA A 242 -6.07 -11.72 -7.32
C ALA A 242 -5.21 -10.51 -6.90
N ALA A 243 -3.93 -10.49 -7.27
CA ALA A 243 -3.05 -9.34 -6.99
C ALA A 243 -3.55 -8.07 -7.71
N LYS A 244 -3.91 -8.17 -8.99
CA LYS A 244 -4.45 -7.06 -9.79
C LYS A 244 -5.78 -6.52 -9.27
N GLU A 245 -6.65 -7.40 -8.77
CA GLU A 245 -7.86 -7.00 -8.06
C GLU A 245 -7.52 -6.14 -6.84
N MET A 246 -6.53 -6.54 -6.05
CA MET A 246 -6.11 -5.82 -4.85
C MET A 246 -5.45 -4.47 -5.15
N TYR A 247 -4.53 -4.43 -6.13
CA TYR A 247 -3.93 -3.18 -6.62
C TYR A 247 -4.99 -2.18 -7.10
N GLY A 248 -5.95 -2.65 -7.89
CA GLY A 248 -7.03 -1.83 -8.43
C GLY A 248 -8.02 -1.29 -7.39
N ARG A 249 -7.88 -1.70 -6.13
CA ARG A 249 -8.71 -1.27 -4.98
C ARG A 249 -7.99 -0.30 -4.06
N GLY A 250 -6.69 -0.08 -4.23
CA GLY A 250 -5.96 0.87 -3.39
C GLY A 250 -4.62 0.39 -2.86
N ALA A 251 -4.31 -0.90 -2.96
CA ALA A 251 -3.05 -1.40 -2.46
C ALA A 251 -1.87 -0.78 -3.23
N ASP A 252 -0.92 -0.24 -2.49
CA ASP A 252 0.39 0.17 -3.01
C ASP A 252 1.27 -1.07 -3.19
N MET A 253 1.14 -2.04 -2.29
CA MET A 253 1.84 -3.32 -2.34
C MET A 253 0.89 -4.44 -1.94
N ILE A 254 1.13 -5.65 -2.44
CA ILE A 254 0.42 -6.86 -1.98
C ILE A 254 1.35 -7.74 -1.17
N SER A 255 0.80 -8.53 -0.24
CA SER A 255 1.57 -9.52 0.49
C SER A 255 0.98 -10.93 0.39
N VAL A 256 1.85 -11.93 0.37
CA VAL A 256 1.49 -13.35 0.21
C VAL A 256 1.94 -14.14 1.44
N ALA A 257 1.05 -14.94 2.02
CA ALA A 257 1.34 -15.80 3.17
C ALA A 257 1.29 -17.28 2.76
N ARG A 258 0.19 -17.97 3.11
CA ARG A 258 0.00 -19.42 2.91
C ARG A 258 0.11 -19.88 1.46
N GLY A 259 -0.16 -19.02 0.48
CA GLY A 259 0.00 -19.36 -0.94
C GLY A 259 1.42 -19.82 -1.29
N VAL A 260 2.44 -19.29 -0.61
CA VAL A 260 3.85 -19.67 -0.82
C VAL A 260 4.15 -21.08 -0.33
N LEU A 261 3.39 -21.60 0.65
CA LEU A 261 3.56 -22.97 1.12
C LEU A 261 3.10 -23.99 0.07
N GLU A 262 2.16 -23.60 -0.78
CA GLU A 262 1.60 -24.44 -1.83
C GLU A 262 2.34 -24.25 -3.17
N ASN A 263 2.74 -23.01 -3.48
CA ASN A 263 3.62 -22.69 -4.60
C ASN A 263 4.80 -21.80 -4.13
N PRO A 264 5.98 -22.38 -3.89
CA PRO A 264 7.18 -21.64 -3.49
C PRO A 264 7.63 -20.55 -4.48
N GLU A 265 7.27 -20.66 -5.77
CA GLU A 265 7.63 -19.67 -6.81
C GLU A 265 6.63 -18.51 -6.92
N LEU A 266 5.52 -18.54 -6.17
CA LEU A 266 4.43 -17.57 -6.29
C LEU A 266 4.89 -16.11 -6.16
N VAL A 267 5.81 -15.83 -5.23
CA VAL A 267 6.35 -14.47 -5.06
C VAL A 267 7.10 -14.02 -6.31
N ASN A 268 7.92 -14.89 -6.90
CA ASN A 268 8.68 -14.62 -8.10
C ASN A 268 7.76 -14.40 -9.31
N GLU A 269 6.76 -15.29 -9.50
CA GLU A 269 5.76 -15.16 -10.56
C GLU A 269 5.00 -13.82 -10.48
N LEU A 270 4.56 -13.43 -9.28
CA LEU A 270 3.86 -12.16 -9.06
C LEU A 270 4.76 -10.95 -9.29
N ALA A 271 6.04 -11.01 -8.89
CA ALA A 271 6.99 -9.94 -9.12
C ALA A 271 7.25 -9.73 -10.62
N ILE A 272 7.45 -10.82 -11.38
CA ILE A 272 7.62 -10.78 -12.84
C ILE A 272 6.37 -10.22 -13.52
N ALA A 273 5.19 -10.75 -13.19
CA ALA A 273 3.92 -10.32 -13.80
C ALA A 273 3.60 -8.85 -13.48
N THR A 274 3.85 -8.41 -12.25
CA THR A 274 3.62 -7.01 -11.86
C THR A 274 4.60 -6.06 -12.54
N THR A 275 5.87 -6.47 -12.68
CA THR A 275 6.89 -5.72 -13.44
C THR A 275 6.50 -5.57 -14.90
N ALA A 276 6.03 -6.64 -15.54
CA ALA A 276 5.53 -6.59 -16.91
C ALA A 276 4.33 -5.63 -17.04
N LEU A 277 3.38 -5.68 -16.11
CA LEU A 277 2.24 -4.76 -16.09
C LEU A 277 2.69 -3.31 -15.92
N GLN A 278 3.65 -3.02 -15.04
CA GLN A 278 4.19 -1.68 -14.85
C GLN A 278 4.86 -1.17 -16.12
N ARG A 279 5.71 -1.98 -16.77
CA ARG A 279 6.36 -1.61 -18.04
C ARG A 279 5.34 -1.38 -19.16
N GLN A 280 4.26 -2.14 -19.20
CA GLN A 280 3.24 -2.01 -20.24
C GLN A 280 2.32 -0.79 -20.04
N THR A 281 2.02 -0.43 -18.79
CA THR A 281 0.97 0.55 -18.47
C THR A 281 1.49 1.85 -17.86
N GLY A 282 2.67 1.85 -17.25
CA GLY A 282 3.21 2.95 -16.45
C GLY A 282 2.56 3.11 -15.07
N TRP A 283 1.49 2.37 -14.76
CA TRP A 283 0.77 2.50 -13.49
C TRP A 283 0.11 1.17 -13.07
N TYR A 284 0.91 0.26 -12.51
CA TYR A 284 0.51 -1.11 -12.14
C TYR A 284 -0.71 -1.15 -11.20
N ASN A 285 -0.80 -0.19 -10.27
CA ASN A 285 -1.93 -0.05 -9.35
C ASN A 285 -2.94 1.02 -9.76
N ALA A 286 -3.06 1.29 -11.07
CA ALA A 286 -4.11 2.15 -11.59
C ALA A 286 -5.48 1.68 -11.07
N PRO A 287 -6.29 2.58 -10.49
CA PRO A 287 -7.52 2.22 -9.83
C PRO A 287 -8.53 1.67 -10.84
N LYS A 288 -9.40 0.77 -10.38
CA LYS A 288 -10.62 0.46 -11.12
C LYS A 288 -11.47 1.71 -11.28
N HIS A 289 -12.39 1.72 -12.24
CA HIS A 289 -13.39 2.80 -12.28
C HIS A 289 -14.23 2.78 -11.00
N LEU A 290 -14.74 3.94 -10.56
CA LEU A 290 -15.61 4.03 -9.38
C LEU A 290 -16.81 3.08 -9.46
N CYS A 291 -17.44 2.98 -10.64
CA CYS A 291 -18.56 2.05 -10.87
C CYS A 291 -18.16 0.57 -10.79
N GLY A 292 -16.88 0.26 -10.96
CA GLY A 292 -16.30 -1.08 -10.78
C GLY A 292 -15.71 -1.29 -9.40
N GLY A 293 -15.94 -0.37 -8.46
CA GLY A 293 -15.47 -0.41 -7.07
C GLY A 293 -14.06 0.13 -6.83
N GLY A 294 -13.51 0.95 -7.73
CA GLY A 294 -12.22 1.60 -7.48
C GLY A 294 -12.28 2.66 -6.37
N ASP A 295 -11.10 3.03 -5.88
CA ASP A 295 -10.90 4.11 -4.90
C ASP A 295 -10.97 5.51 -5.54
N LEU A 296 -10.85 6.56 -4.72
CA LEU A 296 -10.98 7.96 -5.16
C LEU A 296 -9.98 8.39 -6.25
N ARG A 297 -8.82 7.71 -6.44
CA ARG A 297 -7.90 7.98 -7.56
C ARG A 297 -8.61 7.82 -8.90
N ALA A 298 -9.64 6.97 -8.96
CA ALA A 298 -10.43 6.69 -10.16
C ALA A 298 -11.14 7.91 -10.75
N LEU A 299 -11.31 8.99 -9.98
CA LEU A 299 -11.87 10.26 -10.45
C LEU A 299 -11.13 10.79 -11.71
N THR A 300 -9.84 10.46 -11.87
CA THR A 300 -9.06 10.80 -13.07
C THR A 300 -9.68 10.25 -14.37
N PHE A 301 -10.37 9.11 -14.30
CA PHE A 301 -11.01 8.45 -15.45
C PHE A 301 -12.51 8.73 -15.56
N CYS A 302 -13.10 9.47 -14.61
CA CYS A 302 -14.51 9.78 -14.63
C CYS A 302 -14.85 10.88 -15.65
N CYS A 303 -15.98 10.71 -16.35
CA CYS A 303 -16.52 11.69 -17.29
C CYS A 303 -17.22 12.86 -16.58
N LEU A 304 -17.78 13.80 -17.34
CA LEU A 304 -18.57 14.89 -16.76
C LEU A 304 -19.73 14.31 -15.91
N PRO A 305 -19.93 14.81 -14.68
CA PRO A 305 -20.95 14.33 -13.74
C PRO A 305 -22.37 14.81 -14.08
N VAL A 306 -22.80 14.64 -15.34
CA VAL A 306 -24.13 15.04 -15.82
C VAL A 306 -25.24 14.05 -15.46
N LYS A 307 -24.88 12.77 -15.23
CA LYS A 307 -25.81 11.72 -14.80
C LYS A 307 -25.56 11.37 -13.34
N HIS A 308 -26.60 10.96 -12.62
CA HIS A 308 -26.44 10.36 -11.30
C HIS A 308 -25.71 9.01 -11.41
N CYS A 309 -24.51 8.93 -10.86
CA CYS A 309 -23.63 7.76 -10.87
C CYS A 309 -22.65 7.84 -9.69
N ALA A 310 -21.79 6.82 -9.54
CA ALA A 310 -20.82 6.69 -8.44
C ALA A 310 -19.86 7.89 -8.25
N VAL A 311 -19.72 8.76 -9.26
CA VAL A 311 -18.95 10.01 -9.13
C VAL A 311 -19.53 10.92 -8.05
N HIS A 312 -20.85 11.02 -7.93
CA HIS A 312 -21.47 11.94 -6.98
C HIS A 312 -21.16 11.55 -5.52
N ASP A 313 -21.17 10.25 -5.22
CA ASP A 313 -20.78 9.75 -3.89
C ASP A 313 -19.30 9.99 -3.60
N ALA A 314 -18.44 9.77 -4.60
CA ALA A 314 -17.00 10.06 -4.48
C ALA A 314 -16.74 11.56 -4.25
N LEU A 315 -17.44 12.45 -4.97
CA LEU A 315 -17.34 13.89 -4.77
C LEU A 315 -17.85 14.32 -3.40
N LYS A 316 -18.92 13.69 -2.90
CA LYS A 316 -19.39 13.89 -1.52
C LYS A 316 -18.33 13.48 -0.49
N LYS A 317 -17.69 12.32 -0.66
CA LYS A 317 -16.56 11.88 0.19
C LYS A 317 -15.41 12.90 0.17
N MET A 318 -15.15 13.52 -0.99
CA MET A 318 -14.11 14.53 -1.19
C MET A 318 -14.48 15.93 -0.66
N GLY A 319 -15.75 16.17 -0.31
CA GLY A 319 -16.26 17.49 0.05
C GLY A 319 -16.31 18.46 -1.15
N MET A 320 -16.56 17.95 -2.35
CA MET A 320 -16.45 18.68 -3.61
C MET A 320 -17.78 18.68 -4.36
N THR A 321 -18.12 19.80 -5.01
CA THR A 321 -19.27 19.89 -5.91
C THR A 321 -18.92 19.38 -7.31
N PRO A 322 -19.91 18.94 -8.12
CA PRO A 322 -19.70 18.62 -9.53
C PRO A 322 -19.01 19.74 -10.34
N LYS A 323 -19.35 21.00 -10.04
CA LYS A 323 -18.75 22.17 -10.70
C LYS A 323 -17.27 22.30 -10.37
N GLU A 324 -16.91 22.24 -9.09
CA GLU A 324 -15.51 22.28 -8.63
C GLU A 324 -14.69 21.13 -9.24
N PHE A 325 -15.26 19.93 -9.35
CA PHE A 325 -14.59 18.79 -9.99
C PHE A 325 -14.29 19.05 -11.47
N VAL A 326 -15.25 19.63 -12.20
CA VAL A 326 -15.05 19.97 -13.61
C VAL A 326 -13.97 21.03 -13.77
N GLU A 327 -14.03 22.11 -12.99
CA GLU A 327 -13.02 23.17 -12.98
C GLU A 327 -11.63 22.62 -12.66
N LEU A 328 -11.52 21.71 -11.69
CA LEU A 328 -10.24 21.08 -11.34
C LEU A 328 -9.64 20.27 -12.50
N LYS A 329 -10.45 19.47 -13.18
CA LYS A 329 -9.97 18.67 -14.32
C LYS A 329 -9.54 19.56 -15.49
N ILE A 330 -10.35 20.57 -15.83
CA ILE A 330 -10.03 21.50 -16.92
C ILE A 330 -8.76 22.30 -16.60
N ASN A 331 -8.65 22.82 -15.37
CA ASN A 331 -7.46 23.54 -14.93
C ASN A 331 -6.21 22.67 -14.95
N PHE A 332 -6.31 21.38 -14.61
CA PHE A 332 -5.19 20.46 -14.68
C PHE A 332 -4.72 20.22 -16.13
N VAL A 333 -5.66 20.03 -17.06
CA VAL A 333 -5.28 19.67 -18.44
C VAL A 333 -4.77 20.87 -19.24
N ASN A 334 -5.11 22.10 -18.88
CA ASN A 334 -4.62 23.31 -19.54
C ASN A 334 -3.08 23.33 -19.60
N GLY A 335 -2.54 23.45 -20.82
CA GLY A 335 -1.09 23.41 -21.07
C GLY A 335 -0.48 22.01 -21.07
N THR A 336 -1.30 20.95 -21.02
CA THR A 336 -0.85 19.55 -21.11
C THR A 336 -1.39 18.90 -22.40
N PRO A 337 -0.79 17.79 -22.87
CA PRO A 337 -1.36 17.02 -23.98
C PRO A 337 -2.80 16.56 -23.77
N LEU A 338 -3.27 16.42 -22.51
CA LEU A 338 -4.63 16.00 -22.20
C LEU A 338 -5.71 17.05 -22.56
N GLN A 339 -5.32 18.30 -22.85
CA GLN A 339 -6.29 19.32 -23.24
C GLN A 339 -6.94 19.00 -24.59
N TYR A 340 -6.19 18.39 -25.51
CA TYR A 340 -6.65 18.05 -26.85
C TYR A 340 -7.63 16.87 -26.80
N GLY A 341 -8.60 16.88 -27.71
CA GLY A 341 -9.57 15.80 -27.76
C GLY A 341 -10.75 16.05 -28.70
N ASP A 342 -10.58 16.76 -29.80
CA ASP A 342 -11.67 17.13 -30.74
C ASP A 342 -12.47 15.92 -31.25
N GLY A 343 -11.86 14.72 -31.26
CA GLY A 343 -12.52 13.44 -31.59
C GLY A 343 -12.97 12.60 -30.39
N THR A 344 -12.71 13.03 -29.16
CA THR A 344 -13.03 12.30 -27.92
C THR A 344 -14.37 12.71 -27.33
N CYS A 345 -14.86 11.90 -26.38
CA CYS A 345 -16.01 12.29 -25.56
C CYS A 345 -15.72 13.63 -24.85
N PHE A 346 -16.59 14.62 -25.09
CA PHE A 346 -16.52 15.95 -24.48
C PHE A 346 -15.30 16.78 -24.88
N GLY A 347 -14.69 16.50 -26.03
CA GLY A 347 -13.71 17.40 -26.65
C GLY A 347 -12.34 17.47 -25.95
N SER A 348 -12.08 16.62 -24.95
CA SER A 348 -10.83 16.63 -24.19
C SER A 348 -10.52 15.27 -23.57
N MET A 349 -9.25 14.88 -23.64
CA MET A 349 -8.76 13.68 -22.96
C MET A 349 -8.81 13.77 -21.43
N ALA A 350 -9.13 14.92 -20.83
CA ALA A 350 -9.51 15.04 -19.41
C ALA A 350 -10.57 14.00 -18.98
N TRP A 351 -11.44 13.62 -19.91
CA TRP A 351 -12.61 12.76 -19.68
C TRP A 351 -12.45 11.33 -20.18
N CYS A 352 -11.36 11.05 -20.90
CA CYS A 352 -11.07 9.71 -21.41
C CYS A 352 -10.77 8.71 -20.29
N CYS A 353 -11.18 7.46 -20.54
CA CYS A 353 -10.95 6.33 -19.65
C CYS A 353 -9.51 5.82 -19.73
N LYS A 354 -9.16 4.87 -18.86
CA LYS A 354 -7.82 4.26 -18.78
C LYS A 354 -7.37 3.64 -20.11
N ALA A 355 -6.07 3.71 -20.41
CA ALA A 355 -5.48 3.15 -21.64
C ALA A 355 -5.75 1.65 -21.81
N SER A 356 -5.86 0.90 -20.71
CA SER A 356 -6.20 -0.54 -20.72
C SER A 356 -7.65 -0.84 -21.11
N LYS A 357 -8.48 0.16 -21.41
CA LYS A 357 -9.81 -0.02 -22.02
C LYS A 357 -9.74 0.35 -23.50
N PRO A 358 -10.13 -0.54 -24.43
CA PRO A 358 -10.17 -0.22 -25.85
C PRO A 358 -11.05 1.01 -26.13
N CYS A 359 -10.54 2.00 -26.85
CA CYS A 359 -11.30 3.20 -27.21
C CYS A 359 -10.72 3.87 -28.46
N PHE A 360 -11.29 3.59 -29.63
CA PHE A 360 -10.84 4.17 -30.90
C PHE A 360 -10.79 5.70 -30.89
N LEU A 361 -11.72 6.37 -30.21
CA LEU A 361 -11.74 7.84 -30.16
C LEU A 361 -10.53 8.43 -29.42
N ARG A 362 -10.16 7.82 -28.28
CA ARG A 362 -8.97 8.23 -27.52
C ARG A 362 -7.72 7.87 -28.31
N ASP A 363 -7.64 6.64 -28.79
CA ASP A 363 -6.43 6.08 -29.40
C ASP A 363 -6.08 6.84 -30.69
N SER A 364 -7.06 7.21 -31.51
CA SER A 364 -6.86 8.08 -32.67
C SER A 364 -6.29 9.46 -32.31
N VAL A 365 -6.70 10.04 -31.18
CA VAL A 365 -6.18 11.34 -30.73
C VAL A 365 -4.76 11.20 -30.18
N LEU A 366 -4.50 10.13 -29.42
CA LEU A 366 -3.14 9.81 -28.93
C LEU A 366 -2.16 9.66 -30.10
N ASP A 367 -2.54 8.90 -31.13
CA ASP A 367 -1.74 8.72 -32.34
C ASP A 367 -1.53 10.04 -33.08
N ALA A 368 -2.59 10.84 -33.24
CA ALA A 368 -2.51 12.12 -33.96
C ALA A 368 -1.56 13.14 -33.30
N ILE A 369 -1.45 13.13 -31.97
CA ILE A 369 -0.54 14.02 -31.23
C ILE A 369 0.79 13.36 -30.85
N GLY A 370 1.00 12.09 -31.23
CA GLY A 370 2.21 11.32 -30.92
C GLY A 370 2.41 11.02 -29.43
N LEU A 371 1.33 10.90 -28.65
CA LEU A 371 1.40 10.62 -27.21
C LEU A 371 1.22 9.12 -26.94
N SER A 372 2.20 8.47 -26.35
CA SER A 372 2.11 7.05 -26.02
C SER A 372 1.07 6.75 -24.93
N HIS A 373 0.60 5.51 -24.86
CA HIS A 373 -0.29 5.05 -23.79
C HIS A 373 0.32 5.20 -22.38
N ILE A 374 1.65 5.08 -22.27
CA ILE A 374 2.38 5.22 -21.01
C ILE A 374 2.37 6.70 -20.58
N GLU A 375 2.74 7.62 -21.47
CA GLU A 375 2.72 9.06 -21.17
C GLU A 375 1.31 9.56 -20.85
N TYR A 376 0.30 9.08 -21.57
CA TYR A 376 -1.11 9.33 -21.24
C TYR A 376 -1.46 8.85 -19.82
N THR A 377 -1.04 7.63 -19.46
CA THR A 377 -1.34 7.05 -18.15
C THR A 377 -0.62 7.80 -17.02
N GLU A 378 0.61 8.25 -17.24
CA GLU A 378 1.36 9.08 -16.30
C GLU A 378 0.68 10.44 -16.07
N LEU A 379 0.21 11.10 -17.14
CA LEU A 379 -0.59 12.33 -17.00
C LEU A 379 -1.89 12.08 -16.23
N LYS A 380 -2.52 10.91 -16.41
CA LYS A 380 -3.71 10.52 -15.65
C LYS A 380 -3.40 10.22 -14.18
N LYS A 381 -2.25 9.63 -13.87
CA LYS A 381 -1.77 9.42 -12.49
C LYS A 381 -1.57 10.76 -11.79
N ARG A 382 -0.84 11.68 -12.42
CA ARG A 382 -0.64 13.06 -11.93
C ARG A 382 -1.95 13.81 -11.72
N MET A 383 -2.93 13.62 -12.61
CA MET A 383 -4.26 14.21 -12.42
C MET A 383 -4.99 13.61 -11.20
N ALA A 384 -4.85 12.30 -10.95
CA ALA A 384 -5.43 11.66 -9.76
C ALA A 384 -4.84 12.26 -8.48
N GLU A 385 -3.52 12.40 -8.41
CA GLU A 385 -2.81 13.03 -7.29
C GLU A 385 -3.26 14.48 -7.10
N TYR A 386 -3.36 15.25 -8.19
CA TYR A 386 -3.85 16.63 -8.18
C TYR A 386 -5.27 16.74 -7.63
N ILE A 387 -6.18 15.86 -8.05
CA ILE A 387 -7.57 15.82 -7.54
C ILE A 387 -7.58 15.48 -6.05
N LEU A 388 -6.82 14.46 -5.63
CA LEU A 388 -6.78 14.02 -4.23
C LEU A 388 -6.19 15.08 -3.30
N ALA A 389 -5.20 15.85 -3.76
CA ALA A 389 -4.62 16.96 -2.99
C ALA A 389 -5.64 18.06 -2.65
N LYS A 390 -6.76 18.14 -3.37
CA LYS A 390 -7.84 19.13 -3.17
C LYS A 390 -8.98 18.62 -2.29
N ARG A 391 -8.82 17.43 -1.70
CA ARG A 391 -9.78 16.89 -0.73
C ARG A 391 -9.95 17.88 0.43
N LYS A 392 -11.19 18.34 0.67
CA LYS A 392 -11.51 19.24 1.79
C LYS A 392 -11.62 18.48 3.11
N SER A 393 -12.06 17.23 3.03
CA SER A 393 -12.04 16.25 4.12
C SER A 393 -10.65 15.60 4.23
N LYS A 394 -9.61 16.37 4.56
CA LYS A 394 -8.30 15.77 4.80
C LYS A 394 -8.39 14.83 6.02
N PRO A 395 -7.86 13.59 5.96
CA PRO A 395 -7.23 13.00 7.14
C PRO A 395 -6.19 14.03 7.60
N LEU A 396 -6.27 14.50 8.85
CA LEU A 396 -5.37 15.54 9.35
C LEU A 396 -3.92 15.03 9.21
N ARG A 397 -3.04 15.88 8.65
CA ARG A 397 -1.61 15.58 8.48
C ARG A 397 -0.85 15.91 9.74
#